data_AF-A0A948XJK6-F1
#
_entry.id   AF-A0A948XJK6-F1
#
_cell.length_a   1.000
_cell.length_b   1.000
_cell.length_c   1.000
_cell.angle_alpha   90.00
_cell.angle_beta   90.00
_cell.angle_gamma   90.00
#
_symmetry.space_group_name_H-M   'P 1'
#
loop_
_entity.id
_entity.type
_entity.pdbx_description
1 polymer ?
#
loop_
_entity_poly.entity_id
_entity_poly.type
_entity_poly.pdbx_seq_one_letter_code
_entity_poly.pdbx_strand_id
1 'polypeptide(L)'
;MVAGIKRNGWPICSGIGGRNGAEYALSRLLNEAVAKRPPFEPGGKGLCDAVILESYAEHAKENFTQARVIVISNDGAVKRSEERFKDREITVDFVSDLEIVAKLKSLLKDELSAYIEAKKARLTEYILVHEPEILDFIRKAPVEITDWTINPPSTELYDRIVGTVESILSVRPVRITDVIGGAPTYGEKTAKNRYPVRISVEIELEIVVTEPGFGLGLGLLEPQARAIVQPDMLDSKSPVSLEKKTFNWKPQEIVKTIRRVLTVFATLDAQKKKDDVFDDLRIEKVF
;
A
#
# COMPACT_ATOMS: atom_id res chain seq x y z
N MET A 1 14.10 4.96 -17.55
CA MET A 1 14.82 6.03 -16.85
C MET A 1 16.30 5.68 -16.82
N VAL A 2 17.16 6.45 -17.48
CA VAL A 2 18.62 6.24 -17.43
C VAL A 2 19.21 7.34 -16.53
N ALA A 3 19.82 6.94 -15.41
CA ALA A 3 20.46 7.86 -14.48
C ALA A 3 21.99 7.69 -14.55
N GLY A 4 22.70 8.69 -15.08
CA GLY A 4 24.15 8.73 -15.09
C GLY A 4 24.68 9.53 -13.89
N ILE A 5 25.33 8.85 -12.94
CA ILE A 5 26.00 9.49 -11.80
C ILE A 5 27.46 9.78 -12.20
N LYS A 6 27.88 11.04 -12.18
CA LYS A 6 29.29 11.43 -12.32
C LYS A 6 30.00 11.18 -10.97
N ARG A 7 30.52 9.96 -10.76
CA ARG A 7 31.56 9.70 -9.76
C ARG A 7 32.89 9.52 -10.49
N ASN A 8 33.98 9.99 -9.87
CA ASN A 8 35.35 9.95 -10.37
C ASN A 8 35.84 8.51 -10.66
N GLY A 9 35.40 7.95 -11.78
CA GLY A 9 35.70 6.60 -12.25
C GLY A 9 34.88 6.35 -13.50
N TRP A 10 35.53 6.34 -14.65
CA TRP A 10 34.91 6.23 -15.96
C TRP A 10 34.08 4.94 -16.09
N PRO A 11 32.82 4.98 -16.52
CA PRO A 11 32.23 3.83 -17.18
C PRO A 11 32.69 3.85 -18.64
N ILE A 12 33.51 2.87 -19.03
CA ILE A 12 33.81 2.58 -20.42
C ILE A 12 32.53 1.98 -21.02
N CYS A 13 31.74 2.79 -21.72
CA CYS A 13 30.65 2.29 -22.56
C CYS A 13 31.28 1.73 -23.85
N SER A 14 31.75 0.48 -23.80
CA SER A 14 32.13 -0.30 -24.97
C SER A 14 30.86 -0.74 -25.71
N GLY A 15 30.52 -0.05 -26.79
CA GLY A 15 29.46 -0.49 -27.70
C GLY A 15 28.79 0.63 -28.47
N ILE A 16 29.52 1.31 -29.36
CA ILE A 16 28.90 2.09 -30.45
C ILE A 16 29.02 1.24 -31.71
N GLY A 17 27.88 0.76 -32.19
CA GLY A 17 27.76 0.07 -33.47
C GLY A 17 27.95 1.04 -34.65
N GLY A 18 28.49 0.50 -35.75
CA GLY A 18 28.44 1.10 -37.09
C GLY A 18 29.50 2.17 -37.40
N ARG A 19 30.54 1.81 -38.17
CA ARG A 19 31.63 2.70 -38.62
C ARG A 19 31.17 4.02 -39.27
N ASN A 20 29.96 4.07 -39.81
CA ASN A 20 29.46 5.27 -40.50
C ASN A 20 28.77 6.27 -39.55
N GLY A 21 28.12 5.84 -38.46
CA GLY A 21 27.42 6.75 -37.54
C GLY A 21 28.36 7.59 -36.68
N ALA A 22 29.53 7.02 -36.33
CA ALA A 22 30.54 7.68 -35.51
C ALA A 22 31.25 8.86 -36.22
N GLU A 23 31.44 8.79 -37.54
CA GLU A 23 32.07 9.87 -38.32
C GLU A 23 31.16 11.10 -38.47
N TYR A 24 29.85 10.89 -38.68
CA TYR A 24 28.87 11.99 -38.70
C TYR A 24 28.68 12.63 -37.32
N ALA A 25 28.74 11.84 -36.24
CA ALA A 25 28.68 12.37 -34.88
C ALA A 25 29.93 13.19 -34.53
N LEU A 26 31.13 12.72 -34.86
CA LEU A 26 32.38 13.43 -34.56
C LEU A 26 32.51 14.73 -35.34
N SER A 27 32.23 14.72 -36.65
CA SER A 27 32.29 15.92 -37.49
C SER A 27 31.31 17.00 -37.04
N ARG A 28 30.10 16.62 -36.63
CA ARG A 28 29.12 17.52 -36.00
C ARG A 28 29.66 18.11 -34.69
N LEU A 29 30.20 17.29 -33.80
CA LEU A 29 30.76 17.76 -32.53
C LEU A 29 31.93 18.74 -32.73
N LEU A 30 32.78 18.49 -33.73
CA LEU A 30 33.87 19.39 -34.08
C LEU A 30 33.36 20.74 -34.63
N ASN A 31 32.34 20.72 -35.49
CA ASN A 31 31.71 21.95 -36.01
C ASN A 31 31.06 22.77 -34.89
N GLU A 32 30.39 22.10 -33.94
CA GLU A 32 29.79 22.75 -32.77
C GLU A 32 30.86 23.33 -31.82
N ALA A 33 32.01 22.67 -31.68
CA ALA A 33 33.14 23.16 -30.91
C ALA A 33 33.74 24.43 -31.52
N VAL A 34 33.91 24.46 -32.85
CA VAL A 34 34.36 25.66 -33.58
C VAL A 34 33.35 26.79 -33.44
N ALA A 35 32.05 26.47 -33.52
CA ALA A 35 30.95 27.43 -33.34
C ALA A 35 30.71 27.83 -31.88
N LYS A 36 31.46 27.25 -30.91
CA LYS A 36 31.31 27.49 -29.46
C LYS A 36 29.87 27.29 -28.97
N ARG A 37 29.17 26.30 -29.52
CA ARG A 37 27.82 25.94 -29.08
C ARG A 37 27.90 25.18 -27.75
N PRO A 38 26.98 25.39 -26.80
CA PRO A 38 26.94 24.60 -25.56
C PRO A 38 26.99 23.08 -25.83
N PRO A 39 27.75 22.29 -25.03
CA PRO A 39 28.47 22.66 -23.81
C PRO A 39 29.90 23.18 -24.04
N PHE A 40 30.29 23.53 -25.28
CA PHE A 40 31.62 24.06 -25.57
C PHE A 40 31.77 25.50 -25.06
N GLU A 41 32.83 25.75 -24.29
CA GLU A 41 33.12 27.04 -23.68
C GLU A 41 34.34 27.74 -24.30
N PRO A 42 34.49 29.08 -24.12
CA PRO A 42 35.71 29.78 -24.45
C PRO A 42 36.93 29.13 -23.76
N GLY A 43 37.91 28.67 -24.55
CA GLY A 43 39.07 27.93 -24.04
C GLY A 43 39.09 26.43 -24.36
N GLY A 44 38.15 25.93 -25.16
CA GLY A 44 38.21 24.58 -25.73
C GLY A 44 37.77 23.46 -24.78
N LYS A 45 37.08 23.81 -23.69
CA LYS A 45 36.47 22.86 -22.75
C LYS A 45 35.07 22.46 -23.24
N GLY A 46 34.62 21.27 -22.87
CA GLY A 46 33.25 20.80 -23.14
C GLY A 46 33.13 19.59 -24.09
N LEU A 47 34.23 19.10 -24.68
CA LEU A 47 34.18 17.93 -25.57
C LEU A 47 33.67 16.68 -24.86
N CYS A 48 34.18 16.40 -23.65
CA CYS A 48 33.73 15.25 -22.86
C CYS A 48 32.24 15.35 -22.52
N ASP A 49 31.78 16.53 -22.11
CA ASP A 49 30.37 16.72 -21.78
C ASP A 49 29.49 16.60 -23.03
N ALA A 50 29.94 17.12 -24.18
CA ALA A 50 29.22 16.98 -25.45
C ALA A 50 29.10 15.51 -25.88
N VAL A 51 30.18 14.73 -25.77
CA VAL A 51 30.16 13.28 -26.08
C VAL A 51 29.23 12.52 -25.15
N ILE A 52 29.24 12.83 -23.86
CA ILE A 52 28.34 12.21 -22.86
C ILE A 52 26.88 12.50 -23.22
N LEU A 53 26.53 13.77 -23.44
CA LEU A 53 25.16 14.18 -23.76
C LEU A 53 24.67 13.53 -25.06
N GLU A 54 25.51 13.51 -26.09
CA GLU A 54 25.17 12.91 -27.38
C GLU A 54 24.97 11.39 -27.27
N SER A 55 25.83 10.70 -26.52
CA SER A 55 25.71 9.24 -26.29
C SER A 55 24.41 8.88 -25.59
N TYR A 56 23.98 9.66 -24.59
CA TYR A 56 22.71 9.43 -23.91
C TYR A 56 21.51 9.79 -24.78
N ALA A 57 21.60 10.84 -25.61
CA ALA A 57 20.54 11.20 -26.53
C ALA A 57 20.32 10.13 -27.60
N GLU A 58 21.38 9.59 -28.19
CA GLU A 58 21.28 8.48 -29.15
C GLU A 58 20.74 7.21 -28.48
N HIS A 59 21.29 6.81 -27.33
CA HIS A 59 20.80 5.63 -26.61
C HIS A 59 19.31 5.75 -26.26
N ALA A 60 18.87 6.93 -25.82
CA ALA A 60 17.47 7.20 -25.50
C ALA A 60 16.55 7.07 -26.73
N LYS A 61 16.98 7.57 -27.89
CA LYS A 61 16.24 7.49 -29.15
C LYS A 61 16.13 6.06 -29.69
N GLU A 62 17.21 5.29 -29.58
CA GLU A 62 17.26 3.92 -30.12
C GLU A 62 16.44 2.91 -29.30
N ASN A 63 16.33 3.13 -27.98
CA ASN A 63 15.80 2.12 -27.06
C ASN A 63 14.40 2.42 -26.53
N PHE A 64 13.88 3.64 -26.71
CA PHE A 64 12.60 4.05 -26.12
C PHE A 64 11.74 4.85 -27.11
N THR A 65 10.46 4.50 -27.21
CA THR A 65 9.45 5.21 -28.01
C THR A 65 9.07 6.58 -27.44
N GLN A 66 9.16 6.74 -26.12
CA GLN A 66 9.06 8.02 -25.43
C GLN A 66 10.17 8.07 -24.39
N ALA A 67 11.14 8.97 -24.61
CA ALA A 67 12.33 9.06 -23.78
C ALA A 67 12.34 10.35 -22.96
N ARG A 68 12.66 10.19 -21.67
CA ARG A 68 12.98 11.29 -20.77
C ARG A 68 14.37 11.09 -20.18
N VAL A 69 15.23 12.09 -20.33
CA VAL A 69 16.61 12.07 -19.83
C VAL A 69 16.72 13.08 -18.69
N ILE A 70 17.38 12.69 -17.59
CA ILE A 70 17.72 13.61 -16.50
C ILE A 70 19.22 13.78 -16.50
N VAL A 71 19.67 15.01 -16.71
CA VAL A 71 21.09 15.37 -16.67
C VAL A 71 21.38 16.06 -15.36
N ILE A 72 22.25 15.45 -14.56
CA ILE A 72 22.68 16.01 -13.27
C ILE A 72 23.98 16.78 -13.51
N SER A 73 23.92 18.10 -13.42
CA SER A 73 25.10 18.95 -13.57
C SER A 73 24.92 20.31 -12.91
N ASN A 74 25.97 20.77 -12.23
CA ASN A 74 26.06 22.16 -11.76
C ASN A 74 26.67 23.09 -12.83
N ASP A 75 27.15 22.54 -13.95
CA ASP A 75 27.76 23.31 -15.03
C ASP A 75 26.69 24.01 -15.90
N GLY A 76 26.76 25.34 -15.95
CA GLY A 76 25.85 26.16 -16.74
C GLY A 76 25.94 25.93 -18.26
N ALA A 77 27.09 25.54 -18.80
CA ALA A 77 27.24 25.20 -20.22
C ALA A 77 26.48 23.92 -20.57
N VAL A 78 26.52 22.92 -19.69
CA VAL A 78 25.73 21.68 -19.83
C VAL A 78 24.23 22.00 -19.77
N LYS A 79 23.79 22.83 -18.81
CA LYS A 79 22.37 23.21 -18.68
C LYS A 79 21.79 23.91 -19.92
N ARG A 80 22.63 24.63 -20.67
CA ARG A 80 22.24 25.30 -21.92
C ARG A 80 22.22 24.38 -23.15
N SER A 81 22.48 23.08 -22.97
CA SER A 81 22.58 22.11 -24.07
C SER A 81 21.27 21.37 -24.36
N GLU A 82 20.12 21.93 -23.95
CA GLU A 82 18.78 21.34 -24.13
C GLU A 82 18.44 21.09 -25.59
N GLU A 83 18.86 21.97 -26.50
CA GLU A 83 18.61 21.85 -27.94
C GLU A 83 19.07 20.51 -28.52
N ARG A 84 20.14 19.92 -27.96
CA ARG A 84 20.67 18.61 -28.39
C ARG A 84 19.68 17.46 -28.22
N PHE A 85 18.76 17.57 -27.27
CA PHE A 85 17.70 16.60 -26.99
C PHE A 85 16.42 16.95 -27.73
N LYS A 86 16.15 18.25 -27.90
CA LYS A 86 14.96 18.77 -28.59
C LYS A 86 14.88 18.33 -30.04
N ASP A 87 16.01 18.37 -30.77
CA ASP A 87 16.10 17.91 -32.17
C ASP A 87 15.78 16.41 -32.34
N ARG A 88 15.75 15.66 -31.23
CA ARG A 88 15.46 14.22 -31.18
C ARG A 88 14.12 13.91 -30.53
N GLU A 89 13.31 14.93 -30.26
CA GLU A 89 12.02 14.81 -29.56
C GLU A 89 12.14 14.18 -28.15
N ILE A 90 13.32 14.27 -27.54
CA ILE A 90 13.59 13.75 -26.20
C ILE A 90 13.34 14.86 -25.19
N THR A 91 12.53 14.58 -24.17
CA THR A 91 12.35 15.50 -23.04
C THR A 91 13.56 15.39 -22.11
N VAL A 92 14.24 16.51 -21.82
CA VAL A 92 15.39 16.54 -20.92
C VAL A 92 15.14 17.46 -19.73
N ASP A 93 15.50 17.01 -18.52
CA ASP A 93 15.54 17.86 -17.34
C ASP A 93 16.98 18.03 -16.87
N PHE A 94 17.45 19.26 -16.81
CA PHE A 94 18.72 19.58 -16.18
C PHE A 94 18.49 19.91 -14.70
N VAL A 95 19.17 19.19 -13.82
CA VAL A 95 18.97 19.27 -12.37
C VAL A 95 20.33 19.45 -11.71
N SER A 96 20.39 20.29 -10.67
CA SER A 96 21.59 20.39 -9.84
C SER A 96 21.70 19.22 -8.85
N ASP A 97 22.89 19.03 -8.27
CA ASP A 97 23.11 17.98 -7.26
C ASP A 97 22.22 18.17 -6.02
N LEU A 98 21.82 19.42 -5.71
CA LEU A 98 20.98 19.73 -4.56
C LEU A 98 19.49 19.43 -4.83
N GLU A 99 19.07 19.51 -6.09
CA GLU A 99 17.66 19.37 -6.50
C GLU A 99 17.31 17.94 -6.93
N ILE A 100 18.31 17.08 -7.19
CA ILE A 100 18.09 15.73 -7.73
C ILE A 100 17.18 14.88 -6.84
N VAL A 101 17.36 14.97 -5.52
CA VAL A 101 16.53 14.20 -4.56
C VAL A 101 15.08 14.65 -4.65
N ALA A 102 14.82 15.96 -4.74
CA ALA A 102 13.48 16.51 -4.87
C ALA A 102 12.85 16.14 -6.22
N LYS A 103 13.61 16.22 -7.31
CA LYS A 103 13.13 15.85 -8.66
C LYS A 103 12.83 14.35 -8.75
N LEU A 104 13.72 13.49 -8.26
CA LEU A 104 13.48 12.05 -8.22
C LEU A 104 12.25 11.72 -7.37
N LYS A 105 12.11 12.34 -6.19
CA LYS A 105 10.90 12.18 -5.37
C LYS A 105 9.64 12.62 -6.11
N SER A 106 9.68 13.74 -6.83
CA SER A 106 8.54 14.23 -7.60
C SER A 106 8.16 13.28 -8.75
N LEU A 107 9.15 12.77 -9.49
CA LEU A 107 8.91 11.86 -10.61
C LEU A 107 8.41 10.51 -10.13
N LEU A 108 8.97 10.03 -9.02
CA LEU A 108 8.57 8.76 -8.43
C LEU A 108 7.25 8.89 -7.68
N LYS A 109 6.79 10.07 -7.27
CA LYS A 109 5.60 10.20 -6.42
C LYS A 109 4.35 9.66 -7.12
N ASP A 110 4.13 10.06 -8.37
CA ASP A 110 2.91 9.69 -9.10
C ASP A 110 2.97 8.23 -9.55
N GLU A 111 4.13 7.78 -10.06
CA GLU A 111 4.35 6.38 -10.42
C GLU A 111 4.29 5.43 -9.22
N LEU A 112 4.89 5.81 -8.09
CA LEU A 112 4.87 5.02 -6.86
C LEU A 112 3.46 4.98 -6.28
N SER A 113 2.72 6.10 -6.31
CA SER A 113 1.34 6.13 -5.84
C SER A 113 0.47 5.22 -6.71
N ALA A 114 0.57 5.33 -8.04
CA ALA A 114 -0.15 4.46 -8.96
C ALA A 114 0.22 2.98 -8.77
N TYR A 115 1.50 2.67 -8.56
CA TYR A 115 1.97 1.32 -8.26
C TYR A 115 1.43 0.79 -6.93
N ILE A 116 1.43 1.60 -5.87
CA ILE A 116 0.89 1.24 -4.56
C ILE A 116 -0.62 0.95 -4.67
N GLU A 117 -1.37 1.81 -5.36
CA GLU A 117 -2.81 1.61 -5.55
C GLU A 117 -3.11 0.38 -6.41
N ALA A 118 -2.37 0.16 -7.49
CA ALA A 118 -2.49 -1.07 -8.29
C ALA A 118 -2.13 -2.33 -7.49
N LYS A 119 -1.15 -2.24 -6.58
CA LYS A 119 -0.78 -3.34 -5.69
C LYS A 119 -1.86 -3.62 -4.65
N LYS A 120 -2.47 -2.59 -4.06
CA LYS A 120 -3.61 -2.71 -3.13
C LYS A 120 -4.81 -3.34 -3.83
N ALA A 121 -5.18 -2.85 -5.02
CA ALA A 121 -6.30 -3.37 -5.79
C ALA A 121 -6.15 -4.87 -6.09
N ARG A 122 -4.97 -5.30 -6.56
CA ARG A 122 -4.66 -6.72 -6.80
C ARG A 122 -4.72 -7.57 -5.53
N LEU A 123 -4.24 -7.03 -4.41
CA LEU A 123 -4.33 -7.72 -3.11
C LEU A 123 -5.78 -7.91 -2.69
N THR A 124 -6.60 -6.85 -2.79
CA THR A 124 -8.02 -6.90 -2.46
C THR A 124 -8.75 -7.91 -3.33
N GLU A 125 -8.53 -7.89 -4.65
CA GLU A 125 -9.12 -8.86 -5.58
C GLU A 125 -8.75 -10.30 -5.22
N TYR A 126 -7.46 -10.56 -4.95
CA TYR A 126 -6.99 -11.88 -4.55
C TYR A 126 -7.67 -12.37 -3.26
N ILE A 127 -7.80 -11.50 -2.25
CA ILE A 127 -8.47 -11.84 -0.98
C ILE A 127 -9.96 -12.09 -1.17
N LEU A 128 -10.65 -11.30 -2.01
CA LEU A 128 -12.06 -11.49 -2.31
C LEU A 128 -12.35 -12.83 -3.02
N VAL A 129 -11.43 -13.33 -3.85
CA VAL A 129 -11.55 -14.69 -4.42
C VAL A 129 -11.59 -15.77 -3.33
N HIS A 130 -10.92 -15.53 -2.20
CA HIS A 130 -10.88 -16.45 -1.05
C HIS A 130 -11.90 -16.08 0.04
N GLU A 131 -12.83 -15.17 -0.23
CA GLU A 131 -13.85 -14.74 0.73
C GLU A 131 -14.64 -15.93 1.31
N PRO A 132 -15.09 -16.93 0.54
CA PRO A 132 -15.82 -18.07 1.11
C PRO A 132 -15.01 -18.84 2.16
N GLU A 133 -13.70 -19.02 1.94
CA GLU A 133 -12.80 -19.72 2.87
C GLU A 133 -12.57 -18.91 4.14
N ILE A 134 -12.44 -17.59 4.01
CA ILE A 134 -12.28 -16.66 5.13
C ILE A 134 -13.54 -16.65 6.00
N LEU A 135 -14.72 -16.54 5.37
CA LEU A 135 -16.00 -16.55 6.10
C LEU A 135 -16.26 -17.89 6.77
N ASP A 136 -15.92 -19.01 6.13
CA ASP A 136 -16.02 -20.36 6.71
C ASP A 136 -15.06 -20.55 7.90
N PHE A 137 -13.84 -20.00 7.82
CA PHE A 137 -12.91 -20.01 8.96
C PHE A 137 -13.47 -19.24 10.16
N ILE A 138 -13.98 -18.02 9.93
CA ILE A 138 -14.56 -17.19 11.00
C ILE A 138 -15.75 -17.90 11.66
N ARG A 139 -16.58 -18.57 10.87
CA ARG A 139 -17.74 -19.32 11.36
C ARG A 139 -17.38 -20.43 12.35
N LYS A 140 -16.23 -21.05 12.16
CA LYS A 140 -15.71 -22.16 12.99
C LYS A 140 -14.80 -21.68 14.12
N ALA A 141 -14.26 -20.46 14.00
CA ALA A 141 -13.34 -19.91 14.98
C ALA A 141 -14.08 -19.43 16.24
N PRO A 142 -13.49 -19.61 17.44
CA PRO A 142 -13.97 -18.94 18.65
C PRO A 142 -13.65 -17.43 18.55
N VAL A 143 -14.69 -16.62 18.55
CA VAL A 143 -14.63 -15.16 18.56
C VAL A 143 -14.87 -14.67 19.98
N GLU A 144 -13.96 -13.84 20.48
CA GLU A 144 -14.09 -13.21 21.80
C GLU A 144 -14.70 -11.82 21.68
N ILE A 145 -15.84 -11.60 22.32
CA ILE A 145 -16.52 -10.31 22.36
C ILE A 145 -16.32 -9.74 23.76
N THR A 146 -15.53 -8.67 23.85
CA THR A 146 -15.25 -7.91 25.08
C THR A 146 -15.89 -6.51 25.01
N ASP A 147 -16.34 -5.94 26.12
CA ASP A 147 -16.74 -4.51 26.26
C ASP A 147 -17.63 -3.94 25.14
N TRP A 148 -18.47 -4.76 24.49
CA TRP A 148 -19.24 -4.40 23.27
C TRP A 148 -18.40 -3.75 22.15
N THR A 149 -17.08 -3.88 22.27
CA THR A 149 -16.02 -3.36 21.43
C THR A 149 -15.14 -4.56 21.07
N ILE A 150 -15.25 -4.99 19.81
CA ILE A 150 -14.36 -6.01 19.28
C ILE A 150 -12.94 -5.45 19.35
N ASN A 151 -12.08 -6.06 20.16
CA ASN A 151 -10.70 -5.62 20.31
C ASN A 151 -9.89 -6.14 19.12
N PRO A 152 -9.10 -5.30 18.41
CA PRO A 152 -8.73 -3.94 18.79
C PRO A 152 -9.71 -2.85 18.29
N PRO A 153 -9.80 -1.71 19.00
CA PRO A 153 -10.85 -0.71 18.80
C PRO A 153 -10.76 -0.07 17.42
N SER A 154 -11.77 -0.27 16.59
CA SER A 154 -11.94 0.50 15.35
C SER A 154 -12.76 1.76 15.63
N THR A 155 -12.29 2.89 15.11
CA THR A 155 -12.81 4.25 15.28
C THR A 155 -14.13 4.56 14.55
N GLU A 156 -14.82 3.58 13.98
CA GLU A 156 -16.00 3.82 13.14
C GLU A 156 -17.33 3.61 13.86
N LEU A 157 -18.30 4.43 13.45
CA LEU A 157 -19.64 4.58 13.99
C LEU A 157 -20.39 3.26 14.09
N TYR A 158 -20.35 2.65 15.28
CA TYR A 158 -21.15 1.48 15.59
C TYR A 158 -22.51 1.85 16.20
N ASP A 159 -23.53 1.04 15.89
CA ASP A 159 -24.83 1.10 16.54
C ASP A 159 -24.64 1.11 18.06
N ARG A 160 -24.90 2.26 18.70
CA ARG A 160 -24.83 2.39 20.14
C ARG A 160 -25.92 1.50 20.74
N ILE A 161 -25.50 0.50 21.51
CA ILE A 161 -26.43 -0.32 22.28
C ILE A 161 -26.80 0.50 23.51
N VAL A 162 -28.08 0.81 23.66
CA VAL A 162 -28.63 1.36 24.90
C VAL A 162 -29.23 0.20 25.68
N GLY A 163 -28.75 -0.04 26.89
CA GLY A 163 -29.18 -1.14 27.77
C GLY A 163 -28.09 -2.16 28.08
N THR A 164 -28.46 -3.18 28.87
CA THR A 164 -27.57 -4.30 29.21
C THR A 164 -27.88 -5.46 28.26
N VAL A 165 -26.87 -6.00 27.59
CA VAL A 165 -27.09 -7.20 26.77
C VAL A 165 -27.08 -8.43 27.66
N GLU A 166 -28.10 -9.26 27.52
CA GLU A 166 -28.30 -10.46 28.32
C GLU A 166 -27.74 -11.70 27.62
N SER A 167 -27.91 -11.75 26.30
CA SER A 167 -27.50 -12.91 25.51
C SER A 167 -27.24 -12.56 24.06
N ILE A 168 -26.45 -13.43 23.43
CA ILE A 168 -26.21 -13.44 21.99
C ILE A 168 -27.01 -14.61 21.41
N LEU A 169 -27.86 -14.31 20.42
CA LEU A 169 -28.73 -15.27 19.73
C LEU A 169 -28.08 -15.81 18.46
N SER A 170 -27.38 -14.95 17.71
CA SER A 170 -26.63 -15.38 16.53
C SER A 170 -25.48 -14.43 16.20
N VAL A 171 -24.45 -14.99 15.56
CA VAL A 171 -23.30 -14.26 15.01
C VAL A 171 -23.13 -14.69 13.57
N ARG A 172 -23.13 -13.75 12.62
CA ARG A 172 -23.05 -14.07 11.19
C ARG A 172 -22.03 -13.18 10.50
N PRO A 173 -20.95 -13.74 9.93
CA PRO A 173 -20.06 -12.97 9.08
C PRO A 173 -20.75 -12.70 7.74
N VAL A 174 -20.74 -11.43 7.31
CA VAL A 174 -21.49 -10.93 6.16
C VAL A 174 -20.60 -10.79 4.94
N ARG A 175 -19.52 -10.00 5.05
CA ARG A 175 -18.63 -9.66 3.94
C ARG A 175 -17.30 -9.11 4.40
N ILE A 176 -16.30 -9.14 3.53
CA ILE A 176 -15.04 -8.40 3.71
C ILE A 176 -15.27 -6.91 3.40
N THR A 177 -14.84 -6.02 4.30
CA THR A 177 -14.99 -4.56 4.16
C THR A 177 -13.69 -3.84 3.82
N ASP A 178 -12.56 -4.35 4.29
CA ASP A 178 -11.25 -3.74 4.04
C ASP A 178 -10.12 -4.79 4.04
N VAL A 179 -9.05 -4.51 3.28
CA VAL A 179 -7.88 -5.38 3.15
C VAL A 179 -6.62 -4.52 3.14
N ILE A 180 -5.76 -4.73 4.15
CA ILE A 180 -4.51 -3.99 4.31
C ILE A 180 -3.32 -4.95 4.32
N GLY A 181 -2.47 -4.81 3.31
CA GLY A 181 -1.20 -5.52 3.24
C GLY A 181 -0.08 -4.81 4.02
N GLY A 182 0.83 -5.59 4.62
CA GLY A 182 1.96 -5.07 5.37
C GLY A 182 1.59 -4.55 6.77
N ALA A 183 0.45 -4.98 7.31
CA ALA A 183 0.02 -4.60 8.65
C ALA A 183 1.02 -5.09 9.71
N PRO A 184 1.35 -4.28 10.74
CA PRO A 184 2.23 -4.71 11.82
C PRO A 184 1.60 -5.87 12.59
N THR A 185 2.31 -6.99 12.70
CA THR A 185 1.93 -8.10 13.58
C THR A 185 2.36 -7.76 15.00
N TYR A 186 1.43 -7.29 15.82
CA TYR A 186 1.72 -6.99 17.23
C TYR A 186 1.97 -8.30 18.00
N GLY A 187 3.20 -8.49 18.48
CA GLY A 187 3.57 -9.59 19.38
C GLY A 187 4.03 -10.89 18.71
N GLU A 188 3.77 -11.09 17.41
CA GLU A 188 4.13 -12.32 16.69
C GLU A 188 5.22 -12.09 15.64
N LYS A 189 6.23 -12.97 15.64
CA LYS A 189 7.28 -12.99 14.60
C LYS A 189 6.67 -13.56 13.32
N THR A 190 6.25 -12.68 12.41
CA THR A 190 5.93 -13.09 11.04
C THR A 190 7.16 -13.81 10.47
N ALA A 191 6.98 -15.02 9.92
CA ALA A 191 8.07 -15.74 9.26
C ALA A 191 8.68 -14.84 8.16
N LYS A 192 10.00 -14.81 8.03
CA LYS A 192 10.72 -13.91 7.09
C LYS A 192 10.25 -14.02 5.64
N ASN A 193 9.59 -15.13 5.29
CA ASN A 193 9.09 -15.45 3.95
C ASN A 193 7.57 -15.25 3.82
N ARG A 194 6.93 -14.52 4.73
CA ARG A 194 5.47 -14.29 4.70
C ARG A 194 5.16 -12.80 4.69
N TYR A 195 4.15 -12.43 3.91
CA TYR A 195 3.63 -11.08 3.81
C TYR A 195 2.35 -10.97 4.65
N PRO A 196 2.33 -10.15 5.71
CA PRO A 196 1.18 -10.05 6.59
C PRO A 196 0.06 -9.25 5.91
N VAL A 197 -1.17 -9.71 6.09
CA VAL A 197 -2.39 -9.09 5.59
C VAL A 197 -3.39 -9.00 6.74
N ARG A 198 -4.00 -7.84 6.89
CA ARG A 198 -5.12 -7.58 7.80
C ARG A 198 -6.38 -7.47 6.97
N ILE A 199 -7.39 -8.27 7.31
CA ILE A 199 -8.67 -8.34 6.61
C ILE A 199 -9.74 -7.93 7.61
N SER A 200 -10.54 -6.93 7.28
CA SER A 200 -11.67 -6.49 8.10
C SER A 200 -12.94 -7.14 7.57
N VAL A 201 -13.70 -7.79 8.46
CA VAL A 201 -14.90 -8.54 8.10
C VAL A 201 -16.09 -8.01 8.89
N GLU A 202 -17.13 -7.60 8.19
CA GLU A 202 -18.39 -7.17 8.79
C GLU A 202 -19.14 -8.40 9.34
N ILE A 203 -19.61 -8.29 10.58
CA ILE A 203 -20.47 -9.28 11.23
C ILE A 203 -21.79 -8.65 11.66
N GLU A 204 -22.85 -9.44 11.58
CA GLU A 204 -24.15 -9.15 12.16
C GLU A 204 -24.34 -10.00 13.43
N LEU A 205 -24.71 -9.33 14.51
CA LEU A 205 -24.98 -9.92 15.81
C LEU A 205 -26.46 -9.72 16.13
N GLU A 206 -27.15 -10.80 16.46
CA GLU A 206 -28.49 -10.75 17.01
C GLU A 206 -28.40 -10.94 18.52
N ILE A 207 -28.86 -9.94 19.28
CA ILE A 207 -28.67 -9.88 20.72
C ILE A 207 -29.98 -9.57 21.45
N VAL A 208 -30.11 -10.08 22.67
CA VAL A 208 -31.20 -9.69 23.58
C VAL A 208 -30.69 -8.60 24.49
N VAL A 209 -31.33 -7.43 24.43
CA VAL A 209 -31.00 -6.27 25.25
C VAL A 209 -32.13 -6.01 26.22
N THR A 210 -31.75 -5.82 27.48
CA THR A 210 -32.59 -5.27 28.53
C THR A 210 -32.40 -3.75 28.55
N GLU A 211 -33.42 -3.01 28.12
CA GLU A 211 -33.40 -1.55 28.26
C GLU A 211 -33.80 -1.13 29.68
N PRO A 212 -33.10 -0.17 30.30
CA PRO A 212 -33.53 0.37 31.59
C PRO A 212 -34.86 1.11 31.42
N GLY A 213 -35.85 0.75 32.23
CA GLY A 213 -37.09 1.52 32.33
C GLY A 213 -36.79 2.97 32.71
N PHE A 214 -37.52 3.91 32.11
CA PHE A 214 -37.37 5.35 32.33
C PHE A 214 -37.53 5.69 33.83
N GLY A 215 -36.41 5.83 34.54
CA GLY A 215 -36.37 6.07 35.98
C GLY A 215 -34.95 6.31 36.49
N LEU A 216 -34.54 7.57 36.44
CA LEU A 216 -33.49 8.25 37.25
C LEU A 216 -32.46 7.36 37.97
N GLY A 217 -31.20 7.42 37.53
CA GLY A 217 -30.07 6.98 38.34
C GLY A 217 -28.75 6.88 37.59
N LEU A 218 -27.94 7.94 37.66
CA LEU A 218 -26.52 7.93 37.31
C LEU A 218 -25.76 6.79 38.00
N GLY A 219 -24.89 6.11 37.25
CA GLY A 219 -23.89 5.15 37.74
C GLY A 219 -23.43 4.25 36.59
N LEU A 220 -22.58 4.71 35.66
CA LEU A 220 -21.11 4.65 35.81
C LEU A 220 -20.66 3.36 36.53
N LEU A 221 -20.81 2.22 35.85
CA LEU A 221 -20.01 1.01 35.97
C LEU A 221 -20.54 0.09 34.86
N GLU A 222 -20.03 0.23 33.64
CA GLU A 222 -20.33 -0.72 32.56
C GLU A 222 -19.87 -2.11 33.00
N PRO A 223 -20.76 -3.10 33.16
CA PRO A 223 -20.31 -4.47 33.37
C PRO A 223 -19.61 -4.93 32.09
N GLN A 224 -18.34 -5.31 32.23
CA GLN A 224 -17.54 -5.93 31.17
C GLN A 224 -18.12 -7.31 30.84
N ALA A 225 -19.15 -7.35 30.01
CA ALA A 225 -19.73 -8.58 29.52
C ALA A 225 -18.73 -9.20 28.54
N ARG A 226 -18.28 -10.41 28.85
CA ARG A 226 -17.38 -11.21 28.02
C ARG A 226 -18.15 -12.42 27.50
N ALA A 227 -18.10 -12.66 26.19
CA ALA A 227 -18.57 -13.89 25.59
C ALA A 227 -17.50 -14.47 24.66
N ILE A 228 -17.31 -15.78 24.74
CA ILE A 228 -16.56 -16.53 23.74
C ILE A 228 -17.59 -17.31 22.93
N VAL A 229 -17.62 -17.04 21.63
CA VAL A 229 -18.69 -17.45 20.74
C VAL A 229 -18.11 -18.16 19.52
N GLN A 230 -18.63 -19.34 19.18
CA GLN A 230 -18.40 -19.95 17.88
C GLN A 230 -19.64 -19.73 17.01
N PRO A 231 -19.57 -18.93 15.94
CA PRO A 231 -20.75 -18.55 15.16
C PRO A 231 -21.61 -19.73 14.69
N ASP A 232 -20.99 -20.81 14.18
CA ASP A 232 -21.73 -21.98 13.70
C ASP A 232 -22.41 -22.80 14.80
N MET A 233 -22.00 -22.63 16.06
CA MET A 233 -22.61 -23.33 17.18
C MET A 233 -23.75 -22.55 17.85
N LEU A 234 -23.99 -21.29 17.46
CA LEU A 234 -25.18 -20.57 17.91
C LEU A 234 -26.35 -20.80 16.98
N ASP A 235 -27.45 -21.23 17.58
CA ASP A 235 -28.76 -21.06 17.02
C ASP A 235 -29.65 -20.26 17.98
N SER A 236 -30.74 -19.70 17.44
CA SER A 236 -31.78 -19.00 18.22
C SER A 236 -32.38 -19.82 19.38
N LYS A 237 -32.07 -21.12 19.47
CA LYS A 237 -32.55 -22.05 20.50
C LYS A 237 -31.53 -22.26 21.63
N SER A 238 -30.27 -21.89 21.42
CA SER A 238 -29.15 -22.14 22.33
C SER A 238 -28.32 -20.87 22.57
N PRO A 239 -28.92 -19.82 23.15
CA PRO A 239 -28.26 -18.53 23.31
C PRO A 239 -27.09 -18.61 24.31
N VAL A 240 -26.04 -17.82 24.05
CA VAL A 240 -24.94 -17.65 25.01
C VAL A 240 -25.38 -16.61 26.03
N SER A 241 -25.66 -17.08 27.26
CA SER A 241 -26.00 -16.20 28.39
C SER A 241 -24.74 -15.55 28.95
N LEU A 242 -24.80 -14.25 29.16
CA LEU A 242 -23.71 -13.50 29.80
C LEU A 242 -23.81 -13.60 31.33
N GLU A 243 -22.68 -13.49 32.03
CA GLU A 243 -22.68 -13.49 33.51
C GLU A 243 -23.51 -12.32 34.04
N LYS A 244 -24.66 -12.64 34.66
CA LYS A 244 -25.59 -11.64 35.19
C LYS A 244 -25.07 -11.03 36.48
N LYS A 245 -24.99 -9.70 36.54
CA LYS A 245 -25.09 -8.97 37.81
C LYS A 245 -26.54 -8.57 38.00
N THR A 246 -27.20 -9.17 38.99
CA THR A 246 -28.63 -9.00 39.28
C THR A 246 -28.98 -7.55 39.58
N PHE A 247 -29.91 -6.98 38.81
CA PHE A 247 -30.65 -5.77 39.17
C PHE A 247 -32.15 -6.09 39.20
N ASN A 248 -32.83 -5.71 40.28
CA ASN A 248 -34.25 -5.97 40.53
C ASN A 248 -35.17 -4.98 39.77
N TRP A 249 -35.22 -5.09 38.45
CA TRP A 249 -36.19 -4.37 37.61
C TRP A 249 -36.92 -5.36 36.71
N LYS A 250 -38.20 -5.11 36.38
CA LYS A 250 -38.94 -5.89 35.37
C LYS A 250 -38.45 -5.43 33.99
N PRO A 251 -37.58 -6.20 33.32
CA PRO A 251 -36.98 -5.76 32.07
C PRO A 251 -37.94 -6.01 30.91
N GLN A 252 -37.92 -5.13 29.90
CA GLN A 252 -38.42 -5.48 28.57
C GLN A 252 -37.23 -6.05 27.79
N GLU A 253 -37.34 -7.32 27.42
CA GLU A 253 -36.38 -7.98 26.54
C GLU A 253 -36.67 -7.55 25.10
N ILE A 254 -35.69 -6.90 24.47
CA ILE A 254 -35.77 -6.47 23.07
C ILE A 254 -34.68 -7.17 22.29
N VAL A 255 -35.06 -7.85 21.21
CA VAL A 255 -34.10 -8.41 20.25
C VAL A 255 -33.63 -7.29 19.32
N LYS A 256 -32.31 -7.10 19.23
CA LYS A 256 -31.67 -6.13 18.33
C LYS A 256 -30.66 -6.82 17.43
N THR A 257 -30.61 -6.39 16.17
CA THR A 257 -29.52 -6.72 15.24
C THR A 257 -28.55 -5.55 15.20
N ILE A 258 -27.26 -5.82 15.42
CA ILE A 258 -26.20 -4.82 15.35
C ILE A 258 -25.11 -5.25 14.37
N ARG A 259 -24.46 -4.28 13.73
CA ARG A 259 -23.31 -4.52 12.86
C ARG A 259 -21.99 -4.17 13.54
N ARG A 260 -20.98 -5.01 13.35
CA ARG A 260 -19.63 -4.83 13.87
C ARG A 260 -18.58 -5.30 12.86
N VAL A 261 -17.30 -5.01 13.12
CA VAL A 261 -16.18 -5.47 12.28
C VAL A 261 -15.23 -6.32 13.11
N LEU A 262 -14.92 -7.52 12.62
CA LEU A 262 -13.84 -8.38 13.10
C LEU A 262 -12.57 -8.13 12.29
N THR A 263 -11.42 -8.35 12.92
CA THR A 263 -10.12 -8.31 12.25
C THR A 263 -9.55 -9.71 12.10
N VAL A 264 -9.35 -10.15 10.87
CA VAL A 264 -8.67 -11.39 10.54
C VAL A 264 -7.24 -11.09 10.14
N PHE A 265 -6.28 -11.75 10.78
CA PHE A 265 -4.88 -11.74 10.35
C PHE A 265 -4.60 -12.95 9.49
N ALA A 266 -4.03 -12.69 8.33
CA ALA A 266 -3.60 -13.69 7.39
C ALA A 266 -2.18 -13.42 6.90
N THR A 267 -1.53 -14.43 6.36
CA THR A 267 -0.24 -14.32 5.70
C THR A 267 -0.28 -14.89 4.28
N LEU A 268 0.49 -14.26 3.38
CA LEU A 268 0.70 -14.70 2.00
C LEU A 268 2.17 -15.11 1.82
N ASP A 269 2.48 -15.99 0.88
CA ASP A 269 3.88 -16.30 0.57
C ASP A 269 4.60 -15.05 0.01
N ALA A 270 5.69 -14.64 0.67
CA ALA A 270 6.48 -13.49 0.28
C ALA A 270 7.53 -13.80 -0.79
N GLN A 271 7.82 -15.08 -1.09
CA GLN A 271 8.85 -15.43 -2.09
C GLN A 271 8.49 -14.94 -3.51
N LYS A 272 7.19 -14.81 -3.81
CA LYS A 272 6.69 -14.27 -5.08
C LYS A 272 6.40 -12.76 -5.08
N LYS A 273 6.71 -12.05 -3.98
CA LYS A 273 6.61 -10.57 -3.92
C LYS A 273 7.50 -9.87 -4.94
N LYS A 274 8.59 -10.52 -5.40
CA LYS A 274 9.45 -9.97 -6.46
C LYS A 274 8.72 -9.85 -7.80
N ASP A 275 7.68 -10.65 -8.02
CA ASP A 275 6.92 -10.70 -9.28
C ASP A 275 5.46 -10.21 -9.13
N ASP A 276 5.10 -9.61 -7.98
CA ASP A 276 3.73 -9.17 -7.66
C ASP A 276 2.65 -10.27 -7.76
N VAL A 277 3.02 -11.54 -7.55
CA VAL A 277 2.08 -12.67 -7.51
C VAL A 277 1.74 -13.00 -6.06
N PHE A 278 0.46 -12.97 -5.72
CA PHE A 278 -0.06 -13.42 -4.43
C PHE A 278 -0.46 -14.90 -4.51
N ASP A 279 -0.09 -15.68 -3.50
CA ASP A 279 -0.32 -17.13 -3.46
C ASP A 279 -0.23 -17.64 -2.00
N ASP A 280 -0.78 -18.84 -1.76
CA ASP A 280 -0.76 -19.56 -0.46
C ASP A 280 -1.26 -18.69 0.71
N LEU A 281 -2.55 -18.32 0.65
CA LEU A 281 -3.24 -17.62 1.74
C LEU A 281 -3.33 -18.53 2.98
N ARG A 282 -2.86 -18.00 4.11
CA ARG A 282 -2.97 -18.66 5.41
C ARG A 282 -3.65 -17.75 6.39
N ILE A 283 -4.79 -18.19 6.90
CA ILE A 283 -5.51 -17.48 7.95
C ILE A 283 -4.88 -17.90 9.28
N GLU A 284 -4.34 -16.93 10.02
CA GLU A 284 -3.61 -17.19 11.27
C GLU A 284 -4.55 -17.07 12.46
N LYS A 285 -5.34 -15.98 12.51
CA LYS A 285 -6.13 -15.64 13.70
C LYS A 285 -7.26 -14.65 13.41
N VAL A 286 -8.32 -14.73 14.22
CA VAL A 286 -9.42 -13.76 14.27
C VAL A 286 -9.36 -13.00 15.60
N PHE A 287 -9.60 -11.69 15.54
CA PHE A 287 -9.74 -10.78 16.67
C PHE A 287 -11.08 -10.04 16.56
#